data_AF-X1BU48-F1
#
_entry.id   AF-X1BU48-F1
#
_cell.length_a   1.000
_cell.length_b   1.000
_cell.length_c   1.000
_cell.angle_alpha   90.00
_cell.angle_beta   90.00
_cell.angle_gamma   90.00
#
_symmetry.space_group_name_H-M   'P 1'
#
loop_
_entity.id
_entity.type
_entity.pdbx_description
1 polymer ?
#
loop_
_entity_poly.entity_id
_entity_poly.type
_entity_poly.pdbx_seq_one_letter_code
_entity_poly.pdbx_strand_id
1 'polypeptide(L)'
;NNTMMELLKLLIDEEQLNFIMAFSKKQSQTMEQLKKSSKMSEDEIIAHVEKLAKKGFIFNQPNSKGIMVYRLMPLVMVGAFEYTFMKKIEFSKENEKIAILFAKLWDELADFIQDNYDMILPLFQRMLPFDRTVPFLDKNIEGEEIQITINKELEVPEEKVITTQNVEEIIQKFDEIAVGHCFCRHHQDLLSNPCKQTDLRENCFTFGKSAKYVAEQGFGRMISKQEALTILKASEKDGLVHKAWHPHSDISKAETSICNCCKCCCGIFDWWRKGTTAMINSTNFLSYIDKN
;
A
#
# COMPACT_ATOMS: atom_id res chain seq x y z
N ASN A 1 -6.81 -21.77 9.72
CA ASN A 1 -6.45 -20.81 10.78
C ASN A 1 -7.74 -20.24 11.38
N ASN A 2 -7.97 -20.42 12.68
CA ASN A 2 -9.20 -19.98 13.38
C ASN A 2 -9.34 -18.45 13.41
N THR A 3 -8.24 -17.72 13.57
CA THR A 3 -8.21 -16.25 13.62
C THR A 3 -8.67 -15.65 12.29
N MET A 4 -8.17 -16.19 11.17
CA MET A 4 -8.61 -15.79 9.83
C MET A 4 -10.11 -16.04 9.63
N MET A 5 -10.64 -17.17 10.08
CA MET A 5 -12.07 -17.49 9.95
C MET A 5 -12.95 -16.54 10.77
N GLU A 6 -12.53 -16.20 11.99
CA GLU A 6 -13.25 -15.23 12.82
C GLU A 6 -13.24 -13.83 12.20
N LEU A 7 -12.08 -13.41 11.67
CA LEU A 7 -11.94 -12.13 10.99
C LEU A 7 -12.85 -12.04 9.75
N LEU A 8 -12.87 -13.09 8.91
CA LEU A 8 -13.75 -13.13 7.73
C LEU A 8 -15.22 -13.05 8.12
N LYS A 9 -15.66 -13.72 9.20
CA LYS A 9 -17.05 -13.65 9.69
C LYS A 9 -17.47 -12.24 10.14
N LEU A 10 -16.53 -11.41 10.59
CA LEU A 10 -16.81 -10.01 10.94
C LEU A 10 -16.83 -9.11 9.70
N LEU A 11 -15.95 -9.38 8.73
CA LEU A 11 -15.78 -8.50 7.57
C LEU A 11 -16.78 -8.78 6.45
N ILE A 12 -17.16 -10.04 6.22
CA ILE A 12 -18.01 -10.46 5.10
C ILE A 12 -19.11 -11.42 5.55
N ASP A 13 -20.28 -11.31 4.93
CA ASP A 13 -21.39 -12.24 5.13
C ASP A 13 -21.31 -13.46 4.19
N GLU A 14 -22.18 -14.45 4.40
CA GLU A 14 -22.19 -15.70 3.65
C GLU A 14 -22.52 -15.50 2.16
N GLU A 15 -23.40 -14.54 1.84
CA GLU A 15 -23.78 -14.18 0.47
C GLU A 15 -22.56 -13.60 -0.27
N GLN A 16 -21.84 -12.69 0.38
CA GLN A 16 -20.59 -12.11 -0.10
C GLN A 16 -19.49 -13.16 -0.27
N LEU A 17 -19.36 -14.08 0.67
CA LEU A 17 -18.38 -15.17 0.58
C LEU A 17 -18.67 -16.07 -0.64
N ASN A 18 -19.94 -16.42 -0.85
CA ASN A 18 -20.36 -17.20 -2.01
C ASN A 18 -20.03 -16.47 -3.33
N PHE A 19 -20.25 -15.15 -3.39
CA PHE A 19 -19.85 -14.35 -4.55
C PHE A 19 -18.33 -14.33 -4.76
N ILE A 20 -17.54 -14.18 -3.69
CA ILE A 20 -16.07 -14.19 -3.75
C ILE A 20 -15.54 -15.49 -4.37
N MET A 21 -16.23 -16.62 -4.20
CA MET A 21 -15.84 -17.90 -4.81
C MET A 21 -15.84 -17.86 -6.35
N ALA A 22 -16.56 -16.92 -6.98
CA ALA A 22 -16.51 -16.70 -8.43
C ALA A 22 -15.11 -16.25 -8.92
N PHE A 23 -14.24 -15.76 -8.03
CA PHE A 23 -12.87 -15.34 -8.31
C PHE A 23 -11.83 -16.44 -8.10
N SER A 24 -12.22 -17.63 -7.61
CA SER A 24 -11.31 -18.73 -7.29
C SER A 24 -10.36 -19.15 -8.43
N LYS A 25 -10.83 -19.07 -9.69
CA LYS A 25 -10.02 -19.37 -10.88
C LYS A 25 -9.29 -18.15 -11.44
N LYS A 26 -9.86 -16.95 -11.28
CA LYS A 26 -9.34 -15.71 -11.85
C LYS A 26 -9.60 -14.56 -10.89
N GLN A 27 -8.53 -14.00 -10.36
CA GLN A 27 -8.59 -12.89 -9.41
C GLN A 27 -9.13 -11.59 -10.05
N SER A 28 -8.93 -11.39 -11.36
CA SER A 28 -9.36 -10.18 -12.08
C SER A 28 -10.23 -10.58 -13.26
N GLN A 29 -11.44 -10.03 -13.35
CA GLN A 29 -12.45 -10.42 -14.34
C GLN A 29 -13.24 -9.22 -14.87
N THR A 30 -13.72 -9.28 -16.11
CA THR A 30 -14.70 -8.33 -16.67
C THR A 30 -16.13 -8.72 -16.27
N MET A 31 -17.12 -7.85 -16.47
CA MET A 31 -18.54 -8.17 -16.19
C MET A 31 -18.98 -9.47 -16.87
N GLU A 32 -18.68 -9.64 -18.16
CA GLU A 32 -19.01 -10.85 -18.93
C GLU A 32 -18.36 -12.12 -18.36
N GLN A 33 -17.14 -12.00 -17.85
CA GLN A 33 -16.46 -13.12 -17.19
C GLN A 33 -17.08 -13.43 -15.83
N LEU A 34 -17.46 -12.41 -15.06
CA LEU A 34 -18.14 -12.56 -13.78
C LEU A 34 -19.52 -13.20 -13.93
N LYS A 35 -20.33 -12.80 -14.91
CA LYS A 35 -21.61 -13.45 -15.23
C LYS A 35 -21.42 -14.96 -15.44
N LYS A 36 -20.39 -15.35 -16.19
CA LYS A 36 -20.09 -16.76 -16.45
C LYS A 36 -19.59 -17.52 -15.20
N SER A 37 -18.76 -16.90 -14.36
CA SER A 37 -18.16 -17.56 -13.20
C SER A 37 -19.09 -17.62 -12.00
N SER A 38 -19.87 -16.56 -11.74
CA SER A 38 -20.86 -16.48 -10.65
C SER A 38 -22.21 -17.11 -11.01
N LYS A 39 -22.56 -17.18 -12.31
CA LYS A 39 -23.90 -17.52 -12.81
C LYS A 39 -25.00 -16.56 -12.32
N MET A 40 -24.63 -15.34 -11.97
CA MET A 40 -25.54 -14.26 -11.54
C MET A 40 -25.83 -13.29 -12.68
N SER A 41 -26.95 -12.58 -12.56
CA SER A 41 -27.29 -11.44 -13.43
C SER A 41 -26.37 -10.24 -13.18
N GLU A 42 -26.39 -9.27 -14.09
CA GLU A 42 -25.58 -8.06 -13.97
C GLU A 42 -25.92 -7.26 -12.70
N ASP A 43 -27.21 -7.12 -12.40
CA ASP A 43 -27.69 -6.34 -11.25
C ASP A 43 -27.28 -6.99 -9.92
N GLU A 44 -27.37 -8.32 -9.82
CA GLU A 44 -26.88 -9.07 -8.64
C GLU A 44 -25.37 -8.90 -8.45
N ILE A 45 -24.60 -8.96 -9.54
CA ILE A 45 -23.15 -8.75 -9.52
C ILE A 45 -22.83 -7.34 -9.03
N ILE A 46 -23.50 -6.31 -9.57
CA ILE A 46 -23.29 -4.91 -9.17
C ILE A 46 -23.58 -4.75 -7.68
N ALA A 47 -24.68 -5.29 -7.17
CA ALA A 47 -25.04 -5.22 -5.76
C ALA A 47 -23.96 -5.85 -4.84
N HIS A 48 -23.39 -7.00 -5.23
CA HIS A 48 -22.29 -7.61 -4.48
C HIS A 48 -21.00 -6.79 -4.55
N VAL A 49 -20.64 -6.34 -5.76
CA VAL A 49 -19.43 -5.55 -6.00
C VAL A 49 -19.47 -4.26 -5.17
N GLU A 50 -20.57 -3.53 -5.16
CA GLU A 50 -20.68 -2.28 -4.40
C GLU A 50 -20.46 -2.48 -2.90
N LYS A 51 -21.07 -3.53 -2.33
CA LYS A 51 -20.89 -3.86 -0.91
C LYS A 51 -19.45 -4.26 -0.59
N LEU A 52 -18.84 -5.10 -1.43
CA LEU A 52 -17.47 -5.60 -1.22
C LEU A 52 -16.39 -4.55 -1.52
N ALA A 53 -16.62 -3.66 -2.48
CA ALA A 53 -15.72 -2.56 -2.80
C ALA A 53 -15.63 -1.56 -1.64
N LYS A 54 -16.76 -1.22 -1.01
CA LYS A 54 -16.80 -0.37 0.21
C LYS A 54 -16.05 -0.97 1.41
N LYS A 55 -15.88 -2.29 1.42
CA LYS A 55 -15.14 -3.06 2.43
C LYS A 55 -13.68 -3.36 2.01
N GLY A 56 -13.27 -2.97 0.81
CA GLY A 56 -11.90 -3.15 0.32
C GLY A 56 -11.58 -4.53 -0.26
N PHE A 57 -12.59 -5.37 -0.49
CA PHE A 57 -12.42 -6.71 -1.05
C PHE A 57 -12.48 -6.75 -2.57
N ILE A 58 -13.13 -5.78 -3.22
CA ILE A 58 -13.22 -5.70 -4.68
C ILE A 58 -12.71 -4.35 -5.18
N PHE A 59 -11.67 -4.37 -5.99
CA PHE A 59 -11.25 -3.20 -6.76
C PHE A 59 -11.97 -3.17 -8.11
N ASN A 60 -12.74 -2.12 -8.36
CA ASN A 60 -13.64 -1.96 -9.52
C ASN A 60 -13.29 -0.70 -10.33
N GLN A 61 -12.23 -0.76 -11.12
CA GLN A 61 -11.80 0.38 -11.96
C GLN A 61 -11.53 -0.07 -13.39
N PRO A 62 -11.63 0.83 -14.37
CA PRO A 62 -11.28 0.51 -15.74
C PRO A 62 -9.78 0.18 -15.87
N ASN A 63 -9.46 -0.72 -16.79
CA ASN A 63 -8.09 -0.97 -17.20
C ASN A 63 -7.59 0.14 -18.15
N SER A 64 -6.34 0.06 -18.61
CA SER A 64 -5.75 1.04 -19.53
C SER A 64 -6.47 1.15 -20.89
N LYS A 65 -7.34 0.19 -21.23
CA LYS A 65 -8.17 0.21 -22.44
C LYS A 65 -9.60 0.73 -22.18
N GLY A 66 -9.89 1.24 -20.98
CA GLY A 66 -11.20 1.75 -20.60
C GLY A 66 -12.24 0.67 -20.26
N ILE A 67 -11.85 -0.62 -20.21
CA ILE A 67 -12.77 -1.71 -19.89
C ILE A 67 -12.86 -1.89 -18.38
N MET A 68 -14.07 -1.88 -17.82
CA MET A 68 -14.30 -2.15 -16.40
C MET A 68 -13.83 -3.55 -16.00
N VAL A 69 -13.02 -3.60 -14.94
CA VAL A 69 -12.49 -4.83 -14.38
C VAL A 69 -12.75 -4.85 -12.88
N TYR A 70 -13.21 -5.99 -12.39
CA TYR A 70 -13.42 -6.30 -10.99
C TYR A 70 -12.30 -7.23 -10.54
N ARG A 71 -11.61 -6.87 -9.46
CA ARG A 71 -10.48 -7.62 -8.94
C ARG A 71 -10.69 -7.93 -7.46
N LEU A 72 -10.60 -9.21 -7.11
CA LEU A 72 -10.54 -9.63 -5.72
C LEU A 72 -9.22 -9.18 -5.09
N MET A 73 -9.33 -8.40 -4.02
CA MET A 73 -8.21 -7.92 -3.24
C MET A 73 -7.86 -8.93 -2.13
N PRO A 74 -6.57 -9.09 -1.78
CA PRO A 74 -6.15 -9.94 -0.68
C PRO A 74 -6.67 -9.42 0.67
N LEU A 75 -6.69 -10.29 1.68
CA LEU A 75 -7.06 -9.92 3.05
C LEU A 75 -5.99 -9.02 3.70
N VAL A 76 -4.72 -9.30 3.43
CA VAL A 76 -3.54 -8.61 3.96
C VAL A 76 -2.57 -8.26 2.81
N MET A 77 -1.76 -7.21 2.98
CA MET A 77 -0.82 -6.68 1.98
C MET A 77 -1.50 -6.22 0.68
N VAL A 78 -2.08 -5.02 0.74
CA VAL A 78 -2.81 -4.28 -0.30
C VAL A 78 -4.20 -4.87 -0.56
N GLY A 79 -5.11 -4.75 0.41
CA GLY A 79 -6.52 -5.07 0.28
C GLY A 79 -7.34 -4.71 1.52
N ALA A 80 -8.07 -5.69 2.06
CA ALA A 80 -9.08 -5.42 3.10
C ALA A 80 -8.49 -4.78 4.37
N PHE A 81 -7.32 -5.21 4.83
CA PHE A 81 -6.62 -4.60 5.98
C PHE A 81 -6.38 -3.10 5.77
N GLU A 82 -5.73 -2.71 4.67
CA GLU A 82 -5.38 -1.33 4.38
C GLU A 82 -6.63 -0.46 4.28
N TYR A 83 -7.62 -0.90 3.51
CA TYR A 83 -8.84 -0.13 3.29
C TYR A 83 -9.74 -0.03 4.53
N THR A 84 -9.71 -1.04 5.40
CA THR A 84 -10.44 -1.01 6.70
C THR A 84 -9.92 0.13 7.57
N PHE A 85 -8.59 0.29 7.67
CA PHE A 85 -7.99 1.29 8.56
C PHE A 85 -7.62 2.61 7.88
N MET A 86 -7.73 2.72 6.54
CA MET A 86 -7.46 3.95 5.78
C MET A 86 -8.54 5.02 5.97
N LYS A 87 -9.77 4.62 6.37
CA LYS A 87 -10.85 5.54 6.71
C LYS A 87 -10.52 6.32 7.99
N LYS A 88 -11.24 7.43 8.21
CA LYS A 88 -11.23 8.10 9.51
C LYS A 88 -11.57 7.09 10.60
N ILE A 89 -10.76 7.03 11.65
CA ILE A 89 -10.90 6.05 12.71
C ILE A 89 -12.21 6.25 13.47
N GLU A 90 -12.91 5.15 13.72
CA GLU A 90 -14.06 5.07 14.62
C GLU A 90 -13.71 4.12 15.75
N PHE A 91 -13.58 4.66 16.97
CA PHE A 91 -13.28 3.87 18.16
C PHE A 91 -14.53 3.12 18.64
N SER A 92 -14.77 1.95 18.06
CA SER A 92 -15.84 1.03 18.44
C SER A 92 -15.27 -0.31 18.91
N LYS A 93 -16.01 -1.03 19.74
CA LYS A 93 -15.62 -2.39 20.20
C LYS A 93 -15.42 -3.35 19.02
N GLU A 94 -16.17 -3.16 17.95
CA GLU A 94 -16.05 -3.97 16.74
C GLU A 94 -14.75 -3.69 16.00
N ASN A 95 -14.40 -2.41 15.79
CA ASN A 95 -13.14 -2.03 15.14
C ASN A 95 -11.91 -2.40 15.98
N GLU A 96 -12.00 -2.27 17.30
CA GLU A 96 -10.98 -2.76 18.23
C GLU A 96 -10.80 -4.27 18.10
N LYS A 97 -11.89 -5.04 18.08
CA LYS A 97 -11.84 -6.50 17.88
C LYS A 97 -11.20 -6.87 16.54
N ILE A 98 -11.58 -6.19 15.46
CA ILE A 98 -10.99 -6.41 14.12
C ILE A 98 -9.49 -6.11 14.15
N ALA A 99 -9.06 -5.01 14.78
CA ALA A 99 -7.65 -4.65 14.92
C ALA A 99 -6.86 -5.72 15.70
N ILE A 100 -7.40 -6.24 16.80
CA ILE A 100 -6.79 -7.32 17.60
C ILE A 100 -6.66 -8.60 16.76
N LEU A 101 -7.70 -8.98 16.01
CA LEU A 101 -7.67 -10.17 15.16
C LEU A 101 -6.64 -10.06 14.03
N PHE A 102 -6.50 -8.88 13.40
CA PHE A 102 -5.42 -8.66 12.44
C PHE A 102 -4.03 -8.73 13.09
N ALA A 103 -3.84 -8.16 14.28
CA ALA A 103 -2.57 -8.26 15.00
C ALA A 103 -2.21 -9.72 15.29
N LYS A 104 -3.17 -10.49 15.80
CA LYS A 104 -3.01 -11.92 16.06
C LYS A 104 -2.72 -12.71 14.77
N LEU A 105 -3.39 -12.39 13.67
CA LEU A 105 -3.13 -13.03 12.38
C LEU A 105 -1.69 -12.78 11.89
N TRP A 106 -1.16 -11.57 12.12
CA TRP A 106 0.23 -11.24 11.80
C TRP A 106 1.23 -11.98 12.68
N ASP A 107 0.95 -12.13 13.97
CA ASP A 107 1.79 -12.90 14.90
C ASP A 107 1.80 -14.39 14.52
N GLU A 108 0.63 -14.99 14.25
CA GLU A 108 0.53 -16.37 13.78
C GLU A 108 1.25 -16.60 12.44
N LEU A 109 1.22 -15.61 11.54
CA LEU A 109 1.98 -15.66 10.28
C LEU A 109 3.48 -15.55 10.53
N ALA A 110 3.91 -14.74 11.50
CA ALA A 110 5.31 -14.62 11.88
C ALA A 110 5.82 -15.96 12.43
N ASP A 111 5.09 -16.57 13.37
CA ASP A 111 5.42 -17.89 13.96
C ASP A 111 5.54 -18.95 12.85
N PHE A 112 4.55 -19.01 11.96
CA PHE A 112 4.59 -19.94 10.82
C PHE A 112 5.83 -19.74 9.94
N ILE A 113 6.18 -18.50 9.62
CA ILE A 113 7.34 -18.21 8.77
C ILE A 113 8.65 -18.55 9.48
N GLN A 114 8.76 -18.25 10.78
CA GLN A 114 9.96 -18.53 11.56
C GLN A 114 10.17 -20.03 11.77
N ASP A 115 9.10 -20.78 12.07
CA ASP A 115 9.15 -22.24 12.20
C ASP A 115 9.53 -22.95 10.89
N ASN A 116 9.27 -22.30 9.75
CA ASN A 116 9.50 -22.83 8.41
C ASN A 116 10.55 -22.03 7.62
N TYR A 117 11.44 -21.31 8.31
CA TYR A 117 12.31 -20.30 7.71
C TYR A 117 13.15 -20.82 6.54
N ASP A 118 13.81 -21.98 6.69
CA ASP A 118 14.65 -22.56 5.64
C ASP A 118 13.86 -22.90 4.37
N MET A 119 12.59 -23.28 4.51
CA MET A 119 11.70 -23.55 3.37
C MET A 119 11.22 -22.25 2.70
N ILE A 120 11.09 -21.16 3.45
CA ILE A 120 10.65 -19.85 2.96
C ILE A 120 11.82 -19.02 2.40
N LEU A 121 13.06 -19.27 2.83
CA LEU A 121 14.24 -18.50 2.43
C LEU A 121 14.40 -18.34 0.90
N PRO A 122 14.19 -19.38 0.05
CA PRO A 122 14.24 -19.22 -1.40
C PRO A 122 13.20 -18.24 -1.96
N LEU A 123 12.05 -18.10 -1.30
CA LEU A 123 11.03 -17.11 -1.66
C LEU A 123 11.53 -15.70 -1.32
N PHE A 124 12.09 -15.49 -0.13
CA PHE A 124 12.65 -14.19 0.27
C PHE A 124 13.80 -13.74 -0.64
N GLN A 125 14.67 -14.65 -1.08
CA GLN A 125 15.77 -14.33 -2.00
C GLN A 125 15.29 -13.87 -3.39
N ARG A 126 14.09 -14.28 -3.80
CA ARG A 126 13.49 -13.92 -5.10
C ARG A 126 12.45 -12.80 -4.99
N MET A 127 12.18 -12.34 -3.78
CA MET A 127 11.15 -11.35 -3.53
C MET A 127 11.60 -9.99 -4.06
N LEU A 128 10.74 -9.35 -4.86
CA LEU A 128 11.00 -8.02 -5.38
C LEU A 128 10.72 -6.96 -4.30
N PRO A 129 11.44 -5.83 -4.30
CA PRO A 129 11.15 -4.73 -3.39
C PRO A 129 9.69 -4.28 -3.51
N PHE A 130 8.96 -4.27 -2.40
CA PHE A 130 7.56 -3.83 -2.40
C PHE A 130 7.43 -2.33 -2.61
N ASP A 131 8.35 -1.59 -2.00
CA ASP A 131 8.35 -0.15 -1.96
C ASP A 131 9.74 0.41 -2.30
N ARG A 132 9.72 1.67 -2.72
CA ARG A 132 10.89 2.45 -3.05
C ARG A 132 10.99 3.62 -2.08
N THR A 133 12.12 3.74 -1.37
CA THR A 133 12.35 4.92 -0.53
C THR A 133 12.72 6.08 -1.44
N VAL A 134 11.98 7.19 -1.32
CA VAL A 134 12.18 8.39 -2.14
C VAL A 134 12.49 9.55 -1.20
N PRO A 135 13.67 10.18 -1.29
CA PRO A 135 13.95 11.34 -0.46
C PRO A 135 13.14 12.55 -0.91
N PHE A 136 13.00 13.49 0.02
CA PHE A 136 12.82 14.88 -0.37
C PHE A 136 14.21 15.46 -0.63
N LEU A 137 14.39 16.14 -1.76
CA LEU A 137 15.65 16.81 -2.06
C LEU A 137 15.46 18.29 -1.76
N ASP A 138 15.98 18.74 -0.62
CA ASP A 138 16.05 20.16 -0.34
C ASP A 138 17.08 20.79 -1.29
N LYS A 139 16.64 21.80 -2.04
CA LYS A 139 17.53 22.60 -2.90
C LYS A 139 18.36 23.60 -2.10
N ASN A 140 18.12 23.72 -0.79
CA ASN A 140 18.83 24.61 0.13
C ASN A 140 20.10 23.98 0.73
N ILE A 141 20.59 22.86 0.19
CA ILE A 141 21.92 22.37 0.56
C ILE A 141 22.94 23.34 -0.03
N GLU A 142 23.50 24.21 0.81
CA GLU A 142 24.64 25.05 0.45
C GLU A 142 25.87 24.15 0.22
N GLY A 143 26.36 24.14 -1.01
CA GLY A 143 27.54 23.38 -1.42
C GLY A 143 27.81 23.57 -2.90
N GLU A 144 29.09 23.66 -3.27
CA GLU A 144 29.47 23.69 -4.68
C GLU A 144 29.23 22.32 -5.31
N GLU A 145 28.82 22.28 -6.58
CA GLU A 145 28.76 21.03 -7.35
C GLU A 145 30.13 20.36 -7.32
N ILE A 146 30.22 19.17 -6.73
CA ILE A 146 31.46 18.40 -6.70
C ILE A 146 31.58 17.66 -8.02
N GLN A 147 32.52 18.07 -8.87
CA GLN A 147 32.88 17.31 -10.06
C GLN A 147 33.69 16.07 -9.67
N ILE A 148 33.08 14.88 -9.77
CA ILE A 148 33.79 13.61 -9.57
C ILE A 148 34.34 13.15 -10.92
N THR A 149 35.63 13.38 -11.16
CA THR A 149 36.30 12.87 -12.36
C THR A 149 36.57 11.37 -12.20
N ILE A 150 35.77 10.56 -12.87
CA ILE A 150 35.98 9.11 -12.95
C ILE A 150 36.90 8.87 -14.14
N ASN A 151 38.19 8.60 -13.89
CA ASN A 151 39.18 8.26 -14.94
C ASN A 151 38.97 6.84 -15.51
N LYS A 152 37.73 6.52 -15.89
CA LYS A 152 37.36 5.26 -16.52
C LYS A 152 36.51 5.55 -17.74
N GLU A 153 36.81 4.84 -18.81
CA GLU A 153 35.94 4.77 -19.98
C GLU A 153 34.66 4.02 -19.54
N LEU A 154 33.54 4.74 -19.55
CA LEU A 154 32.23 4.16 -19.26
C LEU A 154 31.62 3.74 -20.60
N GLU A 155 31.19 2.48 -20.71
CA GLU A 155 30.32 2.08 -21.82
C GLU A 155 29.10 3.00 -21.82
N VAL A 156 28.74 3.53 -22.99
CA VAL A 156 27.54 4.37 -23.14
C VAL A 156 26.36 3.53 -22.67
N PRO A 157 25.74 3.86 -21.52
CA PRO A 157 24.63 3.07 -21.03
C PRO A 157 23.47 3.20 -22.01
N GLU A 158 22.70 2.12 -22.17
CA GLU A 158 21.45 2.18 -22.93
C GLU A 158 20.58 3.32 -22.40
N GLU A 159 20.01 4.14 -23.30
CA GLU A 159 19.05 5.15 -22.91
C GLU A 159 17.86 4.49 -22.22
N LYS A 160 17.71 4.76 -20.91
CA LYS A 160 16.66 4.19 -20.09
C LYS A 160 15.95 5.30 -19.32
N VAL A 161 14.63 5.24 -19.29
CA VAL A 161 13.82 6.10 -18.43
C VAL A 161 14.14 5.76 -16.96
N ILE A 162 14.74 6.73 -16.27
CA ILE A 162 15.07 6.60 -14.84
C ILE A 162 13.83 6.98 -14.03
N THR A 163 13.66 6.31 -12.90
CA THR A 163 12.58 6.62 -11.96
C THR A 163 12.78 7.99 -11.34
N THR A 164 11.68 8.62 -10.95
CA THR A 164 11.74 9.94 -10.30
C THR A 164 12.43 9.86 -8.95
N GLN A 165 13.39 10.74 -8.70
CA GLN A 165 14.21 10.72 -7.49
C GLN A 165 13.69 11.62 -6.37
N ASN A 166 12.71 12.48 -6.67
CA ASN A 166 12.13 13.43 -5.73
C ASN A 166 10.62 13.21 -5.59
N VAL A 167 10.11 13.16 -4.36
CA VAL A 167 8.68 13.02 -4.08
C VAL A 167 7.82 14.12 -4.71
N GLU A 168 8.32 15.36 -4.83
CA GLU A 168 7.60 16.47 -5.46
C GLU A 168 7.32 16.20 -6.94
N GLU A 169 8.31 15.69 -7.66
CA GLU A 169 8.17 15.31 -9.07
C GLU A 169 7.16 14.17 -9.24
N ILE A 170 7.06 13.25 -8.28
CA ILE A 170 6.03 12.19 -8.31
C ILE A 170 4.64 12.82 -8.26
N ILE A 171 4.40 13.76 -7.35
CA ILE A 171 3.12 14.48 -7.26
C ILE A 171 2.78 15.21 -8.57
N GLN A 172 3.77 15.82 -9.23
CA GLN A 172 3.51 16.57 -10.45
C GLN A 172 3.02 15.70 -11.62
N LYS A 173 3.38 14.40 -11.66
CA LYS A 173 2.95 13.45 -12.70
C LYS A 173 1.45 13.16 -12.72
N PHE A 174 0.75 13.33 -11.58
CA PHE A 174 -0.60 12.82 -11.41
C PHE A 174 -1.60 13.96 -11.22
N ASP A 175 -2.64 13.96 -12.03
CA ASP A 175 -3.77 14.90 -11.85
C ASP A 175 -4.79 14.36 -10.85
N GLU A 176 -4.86 13.04 -10.71
CA GLU A 176 -5.77 12.33 -9.82
C GLU A 176 -5.00 11.90 -8.57
N ILE A 177 -5.18 12.66 -7.48
CA ILE A 177 -4.51 12.42 -6.20
C ILE A 177 -5.59 12.31 -5.12
N ALA A 178 -5.53 11.24 -4.34
CA ALA A 178 -6.35 11.09 -3.14
C ALA A 178 -5.46 10.86 -1.92
N VAL A 179 -5.89 11.40 -0.78
CA VAL A 179 -5.29 11.13 0.52
C VAL A 179 -6.27 10.39 1.41
N GLY A 180 -5.78 9.32 2.02
CA GLY A 180 -6.45 8.60 3.11
C GLY A 180 -5.65 8.72 4.40
N HIS A 181 -6.22 8.19 5.47
CA HIS A 181 -5.50 8.11 6.74
C HIS A 181 -4.45 7.00 6.67
N CYS A 182 -3.36 7.15 7.43
CA CYS A 182 -2.34 6.11 7.54
C CYS A 182 -2.92 4.88 8.26
N PHE A 183 -3.31 3.88 7.47
CA PHE A 183 -3.90 2.64 7.96
C PHE A 183 -3.04 1.93 9.03
N CYS A 184 -1.72 2.03 8.92
CA CYS A 184 -0.79 1.51 9.92
C CYS A 184 -0.91 2.22 11.28
N ARG A 185 -1.01 3.56 11.28
CA ARG A 185 -1.17 4.33 12.52
C ARG A 185 -2.54 4.10 13.14
N HIS A 186 -3.59 4.09 12.32
CA HIS A 186 -4.95 3.81 12.78
C HIS A 186 -5.09 2.41 13.38
N HIS A 187 -4.47 1.40 12.77
CA HIS A 187 -4.44 0.06 13.34
C HIS A 187 -3.79 0.07 14.73
N GLN A 188 -2.66 0.77 14.90
CA GLN A 188 -1.98 0.92 16.19
C GLN A 188 -2.78 1.76 17.21
N ASP A 189 -3.49 2.80 16.78
CA ASP A 189 -4.37 3.60 17.63
C ASP A 189 -5.49 2.72 18.22
N LEU A 190 -6.09 1.80 17.45
CA LEU A 190 -7.09 0.83 17.92
C LEU A 190 -6.51 -0.23 18.87
N LEU A 191 -5.19 -0.46 18.84
CA LEU A 191 -4.48 -1.34 19.77
C LEU A 191 -3.96 -0.59 21.00
N SER A 192 -4.42 0.64 21.25
CA SER A 192 -3.96 1.50 22.35
C SER A 192 -2.44 1.76 22.33
N ASN A 193 -1.82 1.74 21.14
CA ASN A 193 -0.40 2.02 20.94
C ASN A 193 -0.21 3.19 19.96
N PRO A 194 -0.62 4.42 20.31
CA PRO A 194 -0.65 5.53 19.37
C PRO A 194 0.74 5.88 18.83
N CYS A 195 0.75 6.48 17.64
CA CYS A 195 1.97 6.93 16.98
C CYS A 195 2.75 7.93 17.85
N LYS A 196 4.04 7.65 18.06
CA LYS A 196 4.95 8.49 18.88
C LYS A 196 5.71 9.54 18.08
N GLN A 197 5.60 9.49 16.74
CA GLN A 197 6.40 10.33 15.83
C GLN A 197 5.63 11.56 15.32
N THR A 198 4.32 11.44 15.13
CA THR A 198 3.50 12.45 14.44
C THR A 198 2.03 12.30 14.79
N ASP A 199 1.32 13.43 14.80
CA ASP A 199 -0.13 13.51 14.87
C ASP A 199 -0.79 13.51 13.48
N LEU A 200 -0.01 13.63 12.40
CA LEU A 200 -0.53 13.60 11.03
C LEU A 200 -1.14 12.24 10.71
N ARG A 201 -2.47 12.24 10.50
CA ARG A 201 -3.23 11.04 10.12
C ARG A 201 -3.46 10.95 8.62
N GLU A 202 -3.81 12.04 7.93
CA GLU A 202 -3.94 12.07 6.47
C GLU A 202 -2.56 12.24 5.80
N ASN A 203 -1.91 11.13 5.46
CA ASN A 203 -0.67 11.13 4.67
C ASN A 203 -0.42 9.78 3.97
N CYS A 204 -1.48 9.07 3.60
CA CYS A 204 -1.39 7.92 2.71
C CYS A 204 -1.98 8.30 1.35
N PHE A 205 -1.09 8.56 0.37
CA PHE A 205 -1.50 9.03 -0.95
C PHE A 205 -1.72 7.87 -1.91
N THR A 206 -2.70 8.03 -2.78
CA THR A 206 -2.92 7.16 -3.95
C THR A 206 -3.05 8.00 -5.19
N PHE A 207 -2.72 7.41 -6.35
CA PHE A 207 -2.65 8.11 -7.62
C PHE A 207 -3.47 7.43 -8.73
N GLY A 208 -3.90 8.24 -9.69
CA GLY A 208 -4.58 7.76 -10.90
C GLY A 208 -5.88 7.00 -10.57
N LYS A 209 -6.07 5.85 -11.22
CA LYS A 209 -7.22 4.97 -10.94
C LYS A 209 -7.33 4.51 -9.48
N SER A 210 -6.21 4.40 -8.76
CA SER A 210 -6.24 4.05 -7.34
C SER A 210 -6.78 5.20 -6.50
N ALA A 211 -6.46 6.46 -6.87
CA ALA A 211 -7.02 7.65 -6.25
C ALA A 211 -8.54 7.71 -6.42
N LYS A 212 -9.02 7.49 -7.66
CA LYS A 212 -10.46 7.43 -7.95
C LYS A 212 -11.16 6.39 -7.10
N TYR A 213 -10.66 5.16 -7.09
CA TYR A 213 -11.22 4.09 -6.27
C TYR A 213 -11.26 4.46 -4.79
N VAL A 214 -10.15 4.97 -4.23
CA VAL A 214 -10.07 5.36 -2.82
C VAL A 214 -11.09 6.43 -2.47
N ALA A 215 -11.26 7.43 -3.33
CA ALA A 215 -12.24 8.49 -3.13
C ALA A 215 -13.69 7.99 -3.30
N GLU A 216 -13.98 7.28 -4.38
CA GLU A 216 -15.32 6.76 -4.72
C GLU A 216 -15.85 5.79 -3.66
N GLN A 217 -14.98 4.95 -3.08
CA GLN A 217 -15.36 4.00 -2.04
C GLN A 217 -15.35 4.61 -0.62
N GLY A 218 -14.99 5.90 -0.48
CA GLY A 218 -14.96 6.61 0.80
C GLY A 218 -13.81 6.19 1.73
N PHE A 219 -12.71 5.67 1.18
CA PHE A 219 -11.48 5.38 1.94
C PHE A 219 -10.63 6.62 2.17
N GLY A 220 -10.72 7.59 1.27
CA GLY A 220 -10.02 8.86 1.34
C GLY A 220 -10.76 9.93 0.55
N ARG A 221 -10.09 11.05 0.31
CA ARG A 221 -10.64 12.20 -0.43
C ARG A 221 -9.68 12.66 -1.50
N MET A 222 -10.22 13.14 -2.62
CA MET A 222 -9.44 13.81 -3.65
C MET A 222 -8.84 15.11 -3.11
N ILE A 223 -7.61 15.41 -3.51
CA ILE A 223 -6.88 16.60 -3.10
C ILE A 223 -6.15 17.25 -4.26
N SER A 224 -5.81 18.52 -4.13
CA SER A 224 -4.99 19.23 -5.11
C SER A 224 -3.51 18.85 -4.98
N LYS A 225 -2.73 19.06 -6.06
CA LYS A 225 -1.26 18.95 -6.03
C LYS A 225 -0.66 19.82 -4.92
N GLN A 226 -1.18 21.04 -4.73
CA GLN A 226 -0.69 21.97 -3.71
C GLN A 226 -0.90 21.43 -2.29
N GLU A 227 -2.07 20.87 -2.02
CA GLU A 227 -2.39 20.25 -0.72
C GLU A 227 -1.52 19.00 -0.48
N ALA A 228 -1.30 18.17 -1.51
CA ALA A 228 -0.42 17.01 -1.41
C ALA A 228 1.01 17.41 -1.03
N LEU A 229 1.55 18.47 -1.66
CA LEU A 229 2.87 19.01 -1.32
C LEU A 229 2.92 19.55 0.11
N THR A 230 1.87 20.23 0.58
CA THR A 230 1.78 20.71 1.97
C THR A 230 1.84 19.55 2.97
N ILE A 231 1.08 18.48 2.73
CA ILE A 231 1.08 17.29 3.60
C ILE A 231 2.43 16.56 3.56
N LEU A 232 3.08 16.47 2.40
CA LEU A 232 4.41 15.87 2.27
C LEU A 232 5.47 16.64 3.05
N LYS A 233 5.48 17.98 2.94
CA LYS A 233 6.39 18.84 3.72
C LYS A 233 6.16 18.72 5.22
N ALA A 234 4.90 18.63 5.65
CA ALA A 234 4.59 18.38 7.06
C ALA A 234 5.05 16.98 7.50
N SER A 235 4.88 15.97 6.65
CA SER A 235 5.34 14.60 6.90
C SER A 235 6.86 14.53 7.04
N GLU A 236 7.60 15.24 6.19
CA GLU A 236 9.05 15.35 6.26
C GLU A 236 9.51 16.07 7.53
N LYS A 237 8.89 17.21 7.88
CA LYS A 237 9.18 17.96 9.11
C LYS A 237 9.04 17.08 10.36
N ASP A 238 8.08 16.15 10.35
CA ASP A 238 7.87 15.19 11.43
C ASP A 238 8.81 13.97 11.35
N GLY A 239 9.78 13.95 10.41
CA GLY A 239 10.76 12.89 10.24
C GLY A 239 10.21 11.60 9.63
N LEU A 240 9.14 11.68 8.83
CA LEU A 240 8.57 10.52 8.16
C LEU A 240 9.33 10.17 6.87
N VAL A 241 9.41 8.89 6.56
CA VAL A 241 10.08 8.38 5.35
C VAL A 241 9.07 8.18 4.23
N HIS A 242 9.27 8.83 3.09
CA HIS A 242 8.43 8.62 1.91
C HIS A 242 8.75 7.30 1.22
N LYS A 243 7.72 6.48 1.03
CA LYS A 243 7.78 5.18 0.37
C LYS A 243 6.82 5.15 -0.80
N ALA A 244 7.35 5.14 -2.02
CA ALA A 244 6.60 5.03 -3.25
C ALA A 244 6.34 3.56 -3.60
N TRP A 245 5.14 3.27 -4.10
CA TRP A 245 4.74 1.92 -4.49
C TRP A 245 4.47 1.85 -5.97
N HIS A 246 4.81 0.71 -6.55
CA HIS A 246 4.67 0.45 -7.98
C HIS A 246 3.85 -0.82 -8.22
N PRO A 247 3.05 -0.87 -9.30
CA PRO A 247 2.22 -2.02 -9.58
C PRO A 247 3.09 -3.24 -9.91
N HIS A 248 2.85 -4.35 -9.19
CA HIS A 248 3.62 -5.60 -9.30
C HIS A 248 5.09 -5.47 -8.90
N SER A 249 5.42 -4.55 -7.98
CA SER A 249 6.81 -4.31 -7.54
C SER A 249 7.77 -3.93 -8.69
N ASP A 250 7.23 -3.33 -9.75
CA ASP A 250 7.97 -2.98 -10.96
C ASP A 250 8.20 -1.47 -11.02
N ILE A 251 9.38 -1.04 -10.59
CA ILE A 251 9.76 0.37 -10.51
C ILE A 251 9.77 1.08 -11.88
N SER A 252 9.75 0.34 -13.00
CA SER A 252 9.64 0.95 -14.33
C SER A 252 8.25 1.53 -14.62
N LYS A 253 7.24 1.12 -13.85
CA LYS A 253 5.86 1.60 -13.99
C LYS A 253 5.62 2.82 -13.12
N ALA A 254 4.66 3.65 -13.50
CA ALA A 254 4.25 4.80 -12.69
C ALA A 254 3.78 4.39 -11.28
N GLU A 255 4.04 5.26 -10.31
CA GLU A 255 3.67 5.07 -8.92
C GLU A 255 2.14 4.94 -8.74
N THR A 256 1.70 4.08 -7.83
CA THR A 256 0.28 3.93 -7.46
C THR A 256 -0.06 4.61 -6.14
N SER A 257 0.93 4.80 -5.28
CA SER A 257 0.77 5.39 -3.95
C SER A 257 2.09 5.88 -3.38
N ILE A 258 2.00 6.83 -2.45
CA ILE A 258 3.09 7.22 -1.55
C ILE A 258 2.61 7.06 -0.11
N CYS A 259 3.36 6.32 0.69
CA CYS A 259 3.19 6.21 2.13
C CYS A 259 4.21 7.10 2.85
N ASN A 260 3.79 7.73 3.95
CA ASN A 260 4.65 8.54 4.80
C ASN A 260 4.87 7.83 6.13
N CYS A 261 5.91 7.01 6.20
CA CYS A 261 6.06 5.99 7.23
C CYS A 261 6.90 6.46 8.42
N CYS A 262 6.43 6.23 9.63
CA CYS A 262 7.22 6.33 10.85
C CYS A 262 7.79 4.96 11.25
N LYS A 263 8.92 4.97 11.97
CA LYS A 263 9.52 3.74 12.52
C LYS A 263 8.59 3.00 13.49
N CYS A 264 7.74 3.70 14.24
CA CYS A 264 6.95 3.11 15.33
C CYS A 264 5.68 2.37 14.88
N CYS A 265 5.06 2.75 13.76
CA CYS A 265 3.76 2.17 13.35
C CYS A 265 3.77 1.46 12.00
N CYS A 266 4.74 1.73 11.12
CA CYS A 266 4.73 1.19 9.76
C CYS A 266 4.71 -0.35 9.77
N GLY A 267 3.71 -0.95 9.11
CA GLY A 267 3.54 -2.39 8.99
C GLY A 267 4.75 -3.09 8.40
N ILE A 268 5.35 -2.55 7.32
CA ILE A 268 6.56 -3.15 6.72
C ILE A 268 7.70 -3.28 7.73
N PHE A 269 7.94 -2.23 8.54
CA PHE A 269 9.00 -2.26 9.54
C PHE A 269 8.67 -3.20 10.70
N ASP A 270 7.40 -3.28 11.10
CA ASP A 270 6.95 -4.22 12.14
C ASP A 270 7.05 -5.67 11.68
N TRP A 271 6.49 -6.00 10.50
CA TRP A 271 6.53 -7.32 9.89
C TRP A 271 7.95 -7.82 9.65
N TRP A 272 8.85 -6.93 9.23
CA TRP A 272 10.27 -7.29 9.13
C TRP A 272 10.89 -7.59 10.50
N ARG A 273 10.65 -6.73 11.51
CA ARG A 273 11.19 -6.95 12.87
C ARG A 273 10.69 -8.23 13.53
N LYS A 274 9.44 -8.62 13.22
CA LYS A 274 8.84 -9.88 13.68
C LYS A 274 9.27 -11.09 12.85
N GLY A 275 10.02 -10.90 11.76
CA GLY A 275 10.45 -11.99 10.89
C GLY A 275 9.36 -12.52 9.96
N THR A 276 8.25 -11.81 9.80
CA THR A 276 7.17 -12.15 8.85
C THR A 276 7.57 -11.89 7.40
N THR A 277 8.52 -11.00 7.15
CA THR A 277 8.99 -10.71 5.78
C THR A 277 10.44 -10.24 5.78
N ALA A 278 11.14 -10.40 4.66
CA ALA A 278 12.46 -9.82 4.49
C ALA A 278 12.36 -8.31 4.26
N MET A 279 13.31 -7.54 4.80
CA MET A 279 13.45 -6.12 4.47
C MET A 279 14.03 -5.99 3.07
N ILE A 280 13.15 -5.71 2.11
CA ILE A 280 13.51 -5.49 0.71
C ILE A 280 12.93 -4.15 0.27
N ASN A 281 13.81 -3.20 -0.04
CA ASN A 281 13.46 -1.85 -0.45
C ASN A 281 14.33 -1.44 -1.64
N SER A 282 13.75 -0.69 -2.57
CA SER A 282 14.51 -0.07 -3.66
C SER A 282 14.88 1.35 -3.28
N THR A 283 16.14 1.74 -3.48
CA THR A 283 16.63 3.10 -3.28
C THR A 283 17.85 3.32 -4.15
N ASN A 284 18.04 4.55 -4.63
CA ASN A 284 19.26 4.98 -5.32
C ASN A 284 20.30 5.56 -4.36
N PHE A 285 20.00 5.56 -3.06
CA PHE A 285 20.85 6.12 -2.02
C PHE A 285 21.35 5.01 -1.10
N LEU A 286 22.62 5.07 -0.75
CA LEU A 286 23.21 4.22 0.28
C LEU A 286 23.18 4.98 1.61
N SER A 287 22.55 4.40 2.64
CA SER A 287 22.58 4.99 3.97
C SER A 287 23.99 4.88 4.56
N TYR A 288 24.56 6.01 4.98
CA TYR A 288 25.80 6.06 5.76
C TYR A 288 25.47 6.60 7.15
N ILE A 289 25.93 5.91 8.19
CA ILE A 289 25.89 6.45 9.55
C ILE A 289 27.15 7.29 9.71
N ASP A 290 26.98 8.60 9.75
CA ASP A 290 28.06 9.48 10.18
C ASP A 290 28.34 9.18 11.66
N LYS A 291 29.59 8.84 11.96
CA LYS A 291 30.02 8.47 13.32
C LYS A 291 30.48 9.68 14.14
N ASN A 292 30.38 10.87 13.56
CA ASN A 292 30.78 12.13 14.19
C ASN A 292 29.70 12.70 15.11
#